data_AF-Q947I3-F1
#
_entry.id   AF-Q947I3-F1
#
_cell.length_a   1.000
_cell.length_b   1.000
_cell.length_c   1.000
_cell.angle_alpha   90.00
_cell.angle_beta   90.00
_cell.angle_gamma   90.00
#
_symmetry.space_group_name_H-M   'P 1'
#
loop_
_entity.id
_entity.type
_entity.pdbx_description
1 polymer ?
#
loop_
_entity_poly.entity_id
_entity_poly.type
_entity_poly.pdbx_seq_one_letter_code
_entity_poly.pdbx_strand_id
1 'polypeptide(L)'
;EVTHLKAGDIVMPLYLGECGGCLNCSSGRTNLCHKYPLGFSGVLTDGTSRMSVGGEKIYHHFSCSTWSEYVVIEANYAVKVDPRVSLPHASFLCCGFTTGYGSTFREIAIDKGST
;
A
#
# COMPACT_ATOMS: atom_id res chain seq x y z
N GLU A 1 2.44 11.89 12.85
CA GLU A 1 3.41 12.76 12.15
C GLU A 1 4.01 11.98 10.99
N VAL A 2 4.28 12.64 9.86
CA VAL A 2 4.88 12.01 8.67
C VAL A 2 6.34 12.41 8.61
N THR A 3 7.25 11.44 8.75
CA THR A 3 8.70 11.69 8.87
C THR A 3 9.51 11.12 7.71
N HIS A 4 8.98 10.13 6.98
CA HIS A 4 9.67 9.40 5.91
C HIS A 4 9.29 9.83 4.48
N LEU A 5 8.35 10.77 4.34
CA LEU A 5 7.90 11.31 3.06
C LEU A 5 7.90 12.84 3.10
N LYS A 6 8.09 13.47 1.94
CA LYS A 6 7.96 14.91 1.76
C LYS A 6 7.28 15.27 0.44
N ALA A 7 6.81 16.50 0.33
CA ALA A 7 6.26 17.02 -0.92
C ALA A 7 7.26 16.86 -2.09
N GLY A 8 6.75 16.43 -3.24
CA GLY A 8 7.55 16.15 -4.44
C GLY A 8 8.13 14.73 -4.51
N ASP A 9 8.03 13.92 -3.46
CA ASP A 9 8.39 12.51 -3.54
C ASP A 9 7.42 11.74 -4.46
N ILE A 10 7.98 10.92 -5.35
CA ILE A 10 7.20 9.96 -6.14
C ILE A 10 6.91 8.76 -5.24
N VAL A 11 5.65 8.37 -5.14
CA VAL A 11 5.20 7.30 -4.24
C VAL A 11 4.28 6.31 -4.95
N MET A 12 4.33 5.06 -4.50
CA MET A 12 3.36 4.03 -4.83
C MET A 12 2.40 3.86 -3.64
N PRO A 13 1.08 4.00 -3.84
CA PRO A 13 0.10 3.64 -2.83
C PRO A 13 -0.05 2.12 -2.76
N LEU A 14 -0.12 1.58 -1.55
CA LEU A 14 -0.23 0.15 -1.24
C LEU A 14 -1.48 -0.11 -0.41
N TYR A 15 -2.10 -1.28 -0.58
CA TYR A 15 -3.26 -1.68 0.23
C TYR A 15 -2.87 -2.33 1.58
N LEU A 16 -1.62 -2.75 1.71
CA LEU A 16 -1.02 -3.22 2.97
C LEU A 16 -0.05 -2.17 3.49
N GLY A 17 -0.17 -1.84 4.77
CA GLY A 17 0.71 -0.87 5.41
C GLY A 17 1.87 -1.55 6.15
N GLU A 18 2.92 -0.78 6.43
CA GLU A 18 4.08 -1.26 7.19
C GLU A 18 4.53 -0.20 8.21
N CYS A 19 4.45 -0.52 9.50
CA CYS A 19 4.87 0.41 10.56
C CYS A 19 6.33 0.28 11.00
N GLY A 20 7.03 -0.78 10.57
CA GLY A 20 8.41 -1.10 10.96
C GLY A 20 8.63 -1.53 12.42
N GLY A 21 7.69 -1.25 13.34
CA GLY A 21 7.89 -1.46 14.79
C GLY A 21 7.00 -2.50 15.46
N CYS A 22 5.99 -3.06 14.77
CA CYS A 22 5.17 -4.12 15.34
C CYS A 22 5.82 -5.50 15.20
N LEU A 23 5.38 -6.47 16.02
CA LEU A 23 5.91 -7.84 16.02
C LEU A 23 5.99 -8.43 14.60
N ASN A 24 4.93 -8.29 13.81
CA ASN A 24 4.88 -8.81 12.45
C ASN A 24 5.89 -8.14 11.52
N CYS A 25 5.98 -6.79 11.53
CA CYS A 25 6.97 -6.06 10.74
C CYS A 25 8.41 -6.47 11.11
N SER A 26 8.69 -6.74 12.39
CA SER A 26 10.01 -7.18 12.85
C SER A 26 10.31 -8.68 12.63
N SER A 27 9.30 -9.49 12.33
CA SER A 27 9.43 -10.95 12.38
C SER A 27 10.16 -11.57 11.19
N GLY A 28 10.14 -10.90 10.03
CA GLY A 28 10.57 -11.48 8.75
C GLY A 28 9.68 -12.61 8.21
N ARG A 29 8.62 -12.99 8.95
CA ARG A 29 7.75 -14.15 8.63
C ARG A 29 6.45 -13.79 7.93
N THR A 30 6.03 -12.53 8.00
CA THR A 30 4.79 -12.05 7.39
C THR A 30 4.91 -10.58 7.02
N ASN A 31 4.13 -10.13 6.05
CA ASN A 31 3.96 -8.73 5.68
C ASN A 31 2.67 -8.10 6.24
N LEU A 32 1.92 -8.82 7.09
CA LEU A 32 0.67 -8.32 7.66
C LEU A 32 0.93 -7.45 8.89
N CYS A 33 0.92 -6.13 8.74
CA CYS A 33 1.13 -5.21 9.86
C CYS A 33 -0.03 -5.24 10.87
N HIS A 34 0.27 -5.31 12.17
CA HIS A 34 -0.74 -5.20 13.23
C HIS A 34 -1.36 -3.80 13.33
N LYS A 35 -0.56 -2.76 13.08
CA LYS A 35 -1.00 -1.36 13.24
C LYS A 35 -1.75 -0.83 12.02
N TYR A 36 -1.39 -1.34 10.84
CA TYR A 36 -1.98 -0.93 9.57
C TYR A 36 -2.49 -2.18 8.82
N PRO A 37 -3.55 -2.83 9.35
CA PRO A 37 -4.13 -4.02 8.74
C PRO A 37 -4.93 -3.66 7.49
N LEU A 38 -5.20 -4.67 6.66
CA LEU A 38 -6.14 -4.54 5.56
C LEU A 38 -7.55 -4.21 6.09
N GLY A 39 -8.07 -3.04 5.73
CA GLY A 39 -9.39 -2.57 6.14
C GLY A 39 -10.41 -2.62 5.00
N PHE A 40 -11.64 -3.06 5.32
CA PHE A 40 -12.80 -3.05 4.43
C PHE A 40 -13.93 -2.14 4.95
N SER A 41 -13.64 -1.28 5.91
CA SER A 41 -14.61 -0.36 6.53
C SER A 41 -15.01 0.80 5.61
N GLY A 42 -14.27 1.05 4.54
CA GLY A 42 -14.49 2.17 3.62
C GLY A 42 -14.07 3.53 4.18
N VAL A 43 -13.39 3.57 5.34
CA VAL A 43 -12.94 4.79 5.99
C VAL A 43 -11.48 4.66 6.39
N LEU A 44 -10.81 5.80 6.62
CA LEU A 44 -9.45 5.80 7.15
C LEU A 44 -9.44 5.31 8.61
N THR A 45 -8.24 5.14 9.16
CA THR A 45 -7.95 4.68 10.54
C THR A 45 -8.62 5.51 11.64
N ASP A 46 -8.95 6.78 11.36
CA ASP A 46 -9.69 7.66 12.25
C ASP A 46 -11.22 7.52 12.17
N GLY A 47 -11.71 6.57 11.36
CA GLY A 47 -13.14 6.31 11.17
C GLY A 47 -13.84 7.26 10.19
N THR A 48 -13.11 8.14 9.50
CA THR A 48 -13.69 9.15 8.62
C THR A 48 -13.26 8.99 7.16
N SER A 49 -14.01 9.59 6.23
CA SER A 49 -13.63 9.65 4.81
C SER A 49 -12.95 10.99 4.50
N ARG A 50 -12.21 11.02 3.40
CA ARG A 50 -11.63 12.23 2.79
C ARG A 50 -12.22 12.52 1.42
N MET A 51 -13.19 11.70 1.00
CA MET A 51 -13.83 11.76 -0.30
C MET A 51 -15.30 12.12 -0.12
N SER A 52 -15.76 13.09 -0.90
CA SER A 52 -17.17 13.47 -0.98
C SER A 52 -17.51 13.97 -2.38
N VAL A 53 -18.77 13.81 -2.76
CA VAL A 53 -19.32 14.33 -4.03
C VAL A 53 -20.68 14.93 -3.72
N GLY A 54 -20.89 16.21 -4.04
CA GLY A 54 -22.17 16.88 -3.77
C GLY A 54 -22.55 16.95 -2.30
N GLY A 55 -21.57 16.92 -1.38
CA GLY A 55 -21.82 16.87 0.07
C GLY A 55 -22.03 15.46 0.63
N GLU A 56 -22.22 14.46 -0.24
CA GLU A 56 -22.37 13.07 0.17
C GLU A 56 -21.01 12.41 0.38
N LYS A 57 -20.90 11.60 1.43
CA LYS A 57 -19.68 10.84 1.75
C LYS A 57 -19.47 9.74 0.71
N ILE A 58 -18.25 9.68 0.16
CA ILE A 58 -17.79 8.53 -0.64
C ILE A 58 -16.87 7.68 0.23
N TYR A 59 -17.05 6.36 0.20
CA TYR A 59 -16.18 5.43 0.91
C TYR A 59 -14.87 5.19 0.14
N HIS A 60 -13.81 4.98 0.89
CA HIS A 60 -12.53 4.55 0.34
C HIS A 60 -12.60 3.11 -0.14
N HIS A 61 -11.87 2.81 -1.21
CA HIS A 61 -11.60 1.43 -1.63
C HIS A 61 -10.20 1.03 -1.14
N PHE A 62 -10.16 0.02 -0.25
CA PHE A 62 -8.97 -0.32 0.53
C PHE A 62 -8.41 0.91 1.26
N SER A 63 -7.09 1.13 1.21
CA SER A 63 -6.39 2.24 1.87
C SER A 63 -6.10 3.42 0.94
N CYS A 64 -6.35 3.30 -0.38
CA CYS A 64 -5.78 4.24 -1.36
C CYS A 64 -6.67 4.76 -2.48
N SER A 65 -7.81 4.13 -2.80
CA SER A 65 -8.86 4.71 -3.68
C SER A 65 -8.34 5.39 -4.96
N THR A 66 -7.45 4.73 -5.71
CA THR A 66 -6.61 5.35 -6.76
C THR A 66 -7.33 5.79 -8.04
N TRP A 67 -8.66 5.86 -8.04
CA TRP A 67 -9.48 6.37 -9.16
C TRP A 67 -9.92 7.80 -8.91
N SER A 68 -8.98 8.64 -8.52
CA SER A 68 -9.14 10.07 -8.27
C SER A 68 -7.82 10.76 -8.59
N GLU A 69 -7.87 12.01 -9.06
CA GLU A 69 -6.67 12.82 -9.31
C GLU A 69 -5.87 13.06 -8.02
N TYR A 70 -6.58 13.10 -6.89
CA TYR A 70 -5.99 13.26 -5.55
C TYR A 70 -6.62 12.29 -4.57
N VAL A 71 -5.79 11.74 -3.69
CA VAL A 71 -6.20 10.87 -2.59
C VAL A 71 -5.48 11.25 -1.32
N VAL A 72 -6.13 11.00 -0.18
CA VAL A 72 -5.51 11.14 1.14
C VAL A 72 -5.40 9.76 1.74
N ILE A 73 -4.17 9.35 2.05
CA ILE A 73 -3.83 8.04 2.59
C ILE A 73 -2.95 8.20 3.83
N GLU A 74 -2.97 7.19 4.68
CA GLU A 74 -2.02 7.07 5.78
C GLU A 74 -0.61 6.81 5.23
N ALA A 75 0.40 7.54 5.71
CA ALA A 75 1.76 7.52 5.14
C ALA A 75 2.44 6.15 5.19
N ASN A 76 1.98 5.24 6.06
CA ASN A 76 2.48 3.86 6.16
C ASN A 76 1.93 2.94 5.05
N TYR A 77 0.96 3.41 4.26
CA TYR A 77 0.48 2.76 3.02
C TYR A 77 1.10 3.37 1.77
N ALA A 78 2.11 4.23 1.90
CA ALA A 78 2.82 4.84 0.79
C ALA A 78 4.29 4.44 0.84
N VAL A 79 4.80 3.88 -0.26
CA VAL A 79 6.23 3.61 -0.41
C VAL A 79 6.83 4.62 -1.37
N LYS A 80 7.93 5.25 -0.95
CA LYS A 80 8.71 6.13 -1.81
C LYS A 80 9.39 5.33 -2.91
N VAL A 81 9.34 5.84 -4.13
CA VAL A 81 9.94 5.23 -5.31
C VAL A 81 11.06 6.11 -5.84
N ASP A 82 12.09 5.48 -6.39
CA ASP A 82 13.13 6.17 -7.12
C ASP A 82 12.52 6.92 -8.32
N PRO A 83 12.72 8.24 -8.44
CA PRO A 83 12.11 9.04 -9.50
C PRO A 83 12.56 8.65 -10.91
N ARG A 84 13.60 7.82 -11.07
CA ARG A 84 14.02 7.25 -12.35
C ARG A 84 13.08 6.17 -12.87
N VAL A 85 12.26 5.58 -12.00
CA VAL A 85 11.24 4.60 -12.40
C VAL A 85 10.08 5.34 -13.05
N SER A 86 9.76 5.01 -14.30
CA SER A 86 8.61 5.59 -14.99
C SER A 86 7.30 5.28 -14.26
N LEU A 87 6.39 6.24 -14.16
CA LEU A 87 5.11 6.09 -13.45
C LEU A 87 4.28 4.88 -13.90
N PRO A 88 4.17 4.51 -15.19
CA PRO A 88 3.43 3.31 -15.60
C PRO A 88 4.00 2.02 -14.99
N HIS A 89 5.34 1.90 -14.92
CA HIS A 89 5.98 0.77 -14.27
C HIS A 89 5.77 0.80 -12.77
N ALA A 90 5.91 1.95 -12.11
CA ALA A 90 5.63 2.07 -10.68
C ALA A 90 4.18 1.64 -10.37
N SER A 91 3.20 2.14 -11.14
CA SER A 91 1.79 1.75 -10.99
C SER A 91 1.56 0.25 -11.15
N PHE A 92 2.25 -0.39 -12.08
CA PHE A 92 2.16 -1.84 -12.30
C PHE A 92 2.68 -2.66 -11.11
N LEU A 93 3.69 -2.13 -10.40
CA LEU A 93 4.29 -2.75 -9.22
C LEU A 93 3.43 -2.63 -7.95
N CYS A 94 2.40 -1.78 -7.89
CA CYS A 94 1.67 -1.53 -6.65
C CYS A 94 0.83 -2.72 -6.12
N CYS A 95 0.47 -3.68 -6.98
CA CYS A 95 -0.46 -4.75 -6.61
C CYS A 95 -0.20 -6.06 -7.36
N GLY A 96 -0.80 -6.23 -8.55
CA GLY A 96 -0.87 -7.53 -9.21
C GLY A 96 0.49 -8.16 -9.51
N PHE A 97 1.44 -7.37 -10.02
CA PHE A 97 2.78 -7.87 -10.33
C PHE A 97 3.53 -8.36 -9.10
N THR A 98 3.62 -7.53 -8.06
CA THR A 98 4.36 -7.89 -6.84
C THR A 98 3.72 -9.05 -6.10
N THR A 99 2.39 -9.17 -6.14
CA THR A 99 1.68 -10.33 -5.58
C THR A 99 2.04 -11.60 -6.33
N GLY A 100 1.95 -11.60 -7.67
CA GLY A 100 2.29 -12.78 -8.48
C GLY A 100 3.76 -13.17 -8.31
N TYR A 101 4.66 -12.21 -8.45
CA TYR A 101 6.11 -12.42 -8.29
C TYR A 101 6.46 -12.90 -6.88
N GLY A 102 5.93 -12.23 -5.85
CA GLY A 102 6.17 -12.57 -4.45
C GLY A 102 5.64 -13.95 -4.07
N SER A 103 4.48 -14.35 -4.58
CA SER A 103 3.90 -15.67 -4.32
C SER A 103 4.83 -16.78 -4.79
N THR A 104 5.41 -16.64 -5.98
CA THR A 104 6.31 -17.64 -6.56
C THR A 104 7.67 -17.68 -5.85
N PHE A 105 8.30 -16.52 -5.66
CA PHE A 105 9.70 -16.47 -5.20
C PHE A 105 9.85 -16.41 -3.68
N ARG A 106 8.88 -15.83 -2.95
CA ARG A 106 8.99 -15.62 -1.51
C ARG A 106 8.14 -16.59 -0.70
N GLU A 107 6.93 -16.90 -1.16
CA GLU A 107 6.01 -17.76 -0.42
C GLU A 107 6.25 -19.24 -0.74
N ILE A 108 6.23 -19.60 -2.02
CA ILE A 108 6.45 -21.00 -2.45
C ILE A 108 7.94 -21.33 -2.48
N ALA A 109 8.80 -20.34 -2.79
CA ALA A 109 10.23 -20.52 -2.97
C ALA A 109 10.55 -21.63 -3.99
N ILE A 110 10.03 -21.48 -5.22
CA ILE A 110 10.17 -22.50 -6.27
C ILE A 110 11.64 -22.86 -6.55
N ASP A 111 11.92 -24.15 -6.65
CA ASP A 111 13.23 -24.67 -7.00
C ASP A 111 13.45 -24.73 -8.51
N LYS A 112 14.70 -24.61 -8.95
CA LYS A 112 15.03 -24.76 -10.36
C LYS A 112 14.67 -26.17 -10.85
N GLY A 113 13.79 -26.24 -11.85
CA GLY A 113 13.35 -27.50 -12.46
C GLY A 113 12.11 -28.13 -11.81
N SER A 114 11.48 -27.46 -10.83
CA SER A 114 10.18 -27.89 -10.31
C SER A 114 9.09 -27.77 -11.38
N THR A 115 8.08 -28.64 -11.32
CA THR A 115 6.83 -28.55 -12.10
C THR A 115 5.67 -28.27 -11.17
#